data_AF-A0A815Y5F2-F1
#
_entry.id   AF-A0A815Y5F2-F1
#
_cell.length_a   1.000
_cell.length_b   1.000
_cell.length_c   1.000
_cell.angle_alpha   90.00
_cell.angle_beta   90.00
_cell.angle_gamma   90.00
#
_symmetry.space_group_name_H-M   'P 1'
#
loop_
_entity.id
_entity.type
_entity.pdbx_description
1 polymer ?
#
loop_
_entity_poly.entity_id
_entity_poly.type
_entity_poly.pdbx_seq_one_letter_code
_entity_poly.pdbx_strand_id
1 'polypeptide(L)'
;VVYLFYSAAAVAKMMAKMGYREGQGLGKSQQGISSALTVEKTGKRGGKIIHEKEPLPKEFILPPPPPPKYRPFISTTAKIYEKN
;
A
#
# COMPACT_ATOMS: atom_id res chain seq x y z
N VAL A 1 -9.01 2.62 -19.41
CA VAL A 1 -8.62 2.62 -20.85
C VAL A 1 -9.78 2.28 -21.77
N VAL A 2 -10.50 1.16 -21.58
CA VAL A 2 -11.65 0.78 -22.44
C VAL A 2 -12.80 1.80 -22.41
N TYR A 3 -13.07 2.41 -21.26
CA TYR A 3 -14.11 3.45 -21.07
C TYR A 3 -13.81 4.80 -21.73
N LEU A 4 -12.57 5.04 -22.22
CA LEU A 4 -12.20 6.34 -22.80
C LEU A 4 -12.64 6.50 -24.26
N PHE A 5 -12.96 5.40 -24.94
CA PHE A 5 -13.32 5.40 -26.37
C PHE A 5 -14.71 4.82 -26.65
N TYR A 6 -15.34 4.20 -25.66
CA TYR A 6 -16.64 3.55 -25.78
C TYR A 6 -17.60 4.06 -24.69
N SER A 7 -18.91 4.05 -24.97
CA SER A 7 -19.92 4.49 -24.01
C SER A 7 -19.90 3.65 -22.74
N ALA A 8 -20.07 4.29 -21.58
CA ALA A 8 -19.94 3.65 -20.28
C ALA A 8 -20.85 2.41 -20.13
N ALA A 9 -22.08 2.49 -20.63
CA ALA A 9 -23.03 1.38 -20.58
C ALA A 9 -22.61 0.17 -21.44
N ALA A 10 -22.07 0.41 -22.64
CA ALA A 10 -21.62 -0.68 -23.52
C ALA A 10 -20.40 -1.40 -22.92
N VAL A 11 -19.47 -0.65 -22.34
CA VAL A 11 -18.28 -1.20 -21.70
C VAL A 11 -18.63 -1.96 -20.43
N ALA A 12 -19.50 -1.42 -19.57
CA ALA A 12 -19.95 -2.10 -18.36
C ALA A 12 -20.62 -3.46 -18.70
N LYS A 13 -21.45 -3.50 -19.74
CA LYS A 13 -22.08 -4.72 -20.24
C LYS A 13 -21.06 -5.74 -20.75
N MET A 14 -20.03 -5.30 -21.47
CA MET A 14 -18.95 -6.16 -21.93
C MET A 14 -18.13 -6.71 -20.76
N MET A 15 -17.77 -5.85 -19.79
CA MET A 15 -16.99 -6.26 -18.61
C MET A 15 -17.74 -7.30 -17.77
N ALA A 16 -19.03 -7.09 -17.50
CA ALA A 16 -19.86 -8.04 -16.78
C ALA A 16 -19.94 -9.41 -17.49
N LYS A 17 -20.07 -9.42 -18.83
CA LYS A 17 -20.04 -10.66 -19.62
C LYS A 17 -18.73 -11.43 -19.49
N MET A 18 -17.62 -10.72 -19.30
CA MET A 18 -16.30 -11.32 -19.12
C MET A 18 -16.00 -11.69 -17.66
N GLY A 19 -16.99 -11.65 -16.77
CA GLY A 19 -16.87 -12.05 -15.37
C GLY A 19 -16.30 -10.97 -14.45
N TYR A 20 -16.15 -9.73 -14.93
CA TYR A 20 -15.79 -8.60 -14.07
C TYR A 20 -16.97 -8.22 -13.17
N ARG A 21 -16.67 -7.94 -11.90
CA ARG A 21 -17.62 -7.41 -10.92
C ARG A 21 -17.09 -6.08 -10.41
N GLU A 22 -18.00 -5.15 -10.13
CA GLU A 22 -17.61 -3.84 -9.59
C GLU A 22 -16.85 -4.00 -8.27
N GLY A 23 -15.73 -3.28 -8.14
CA GLY A 23 -14.84 -3.36 -6.97
C GLY A 23 -13.88 -4.54 -6.94
N GLN A 24 -14.02 -5.51 -7.85
CA GLN A 24 -13.13 -6.67 -7.94
C GLN A 24 -11.89 -6.37 -8.78
N GLY A 25 -10.72 -6.81 -8.33
CA GLY A 25 -9.49 -6.75 -9.12
C GLY A 25 -9.52 -7.67 -10.34
N LEU A 26 -8.74 -7.34 -11.37
CA LEU A 26 -8.64 -8.17 -12.58
C LEU A 26 -7.79 -9.44 -12.34
N GLY A 27 -8.08 -10.53 -13.04
CA GLY A 27 -7.33 -11.80 -12.93
C GLY A 27 -8.07 -12.89 -12.14
N LYS A 28 -7.57 -14.14 -12.23
CA LYS A 28 -8.23 -15.34 -11.69
C LYS A 28 -8.53 -15.25 -10.19
N SER A 29 -7.61 -14.69 -9.42
CA SER A 29 -7.72 -14.52 -7.97
C SER A 29 -7.95 -13.06 -7.59
N GLN A 30 -8.43 -12.24 -8.53
CA GLN A 30 -8.70 -10.81 -8.31
C GLN A 30 -7.47 -10.00 -7.90
N GLN A 31 -6.28 -10.49 -8.22
CA GLN A 31 -5.00 -9.94 -7.77
C GLN A 31 -4.60 -8.63 -8.47
N GLY A 32 -5.24 -8.32 -9.58
CA GLY A 32 -5.00 -7.13 -10.39
C GLY A 32 -5.68 -5.89 -9.82
N ILE A 33 -5.30 -4.74 -10.38
CA ILE A 33 -5.77 -3.43 -9.91
C ILE A 33 -7.28 -3.28 -10.15
N SER A 34 -8.01 -2.82 -9.12
CA SER A 34 -9.47 -2.62 -9.16
C SER A 34 -9.91 -1.19 -9.51
N SER A 35 -9.00 -0.21 -9.49
CA SER A 35 -9.28 1.19 -9.83
C SER A 35 -8.20 1.79 -10.73
N ALA A 36 -8.53 2.81 -11.52
CA ALA A 36 -7.55 3.40 -12.43
C ALA A 36 -6.44 4.13 -11.64
N LEU A 37 -5.19 3.97 -12.08
CA LEU A 37 -4.08 4.78 -11.61
C LEU A 37 -4.17 6.18 -12.21
N THR A 38 -3.93 7.19 -11.39
CA THR A 38 -3.89 8.57 -11.84
C THR A 38 -2.48 8.92 -12.32
N VAL A 39 -2.38 9.86 -13.25
CA VAL A 39 -1.10 10.33 -13.78
C VAL A 39 -1.05 11.84 -13.67
N GLU A 40 -0.02 12.35 -13.00
CA GLU A 40 0.32 13.77 -12.96
C GLU A 40 1.12 14.13 -14.22
N LYS A 41 0.70 15.17 -14.95
CA LYS A 41 1.43 15.62 -16.14
C LYS A 41 2.71 16.33 -15.73
N THR A 42 3.85 15.69 -16.00
CA THR A 42 5.18 16.25 -15.71
C THR A 42 5.78 16.98 -16.93
N GLY A 43 5.21 16.84 -18.14
CA GLY A 43 5.65 17.58 -19.32
C GLY A 43 4.88 17.25 -20.61
N LYS A 44 5.34 17.74 -21.78
CA LYS A 44 4.67 17.54 -23.09
C LYS A 44 4.52 16.06 -23.48
N ARG A 45 5.44 15.19 -23.06
CA ARG A 45 5.46 13.75 -23.44
C ARG A 45 5.52 12.81 -22.24
N GLY A 46 5.51 13.33 -21.01
CA GLY A 46 5.74 12.55 -19.80
C GLY A 46 4.68 12.79 -18.74
N GLY A 47 4.46 11.78 -17.90
CA GLY A 47 3.61 11.88 -16.72
C GLY A 47 4.09 10.94 -15.63
N LYS A 48 4.00 11.39 -14.38
CA LYS A 48 4.33 10.62 -13.18
C LYS A 48 3.08 9.90 -12.71
N ILE A 49 3.13 8.57 -12.60
CA ILE A 49 2.01 7.79 -12.06
C ILE A 49 1.90 8.10 -10.57
N ILE A 50 0.74 8.62 -10.17
CA ILE A 50 0.40 8.95 -8.78
C ILE A 50 -0.69 7.99 -8.31
N HIS A 51 -0.49 7.41 -7.14
CA HIS A 51 -1.48 6.57 -6.49
C HIS A 51 -2.35 7.48 -5.61
N GLU A 52 -3.52 7.90 -6.10
CA GLU A 52 -4.46 8.76 -5.36
C GLU A 52 -5.28 8.00 -4.29
N LYS A 53 -5.04 6.69 -4.10
CA LYS A 53 -5.68 5.87 -3.07
C LYS A 53 -4.68 4.99 -2.36
N GLU A 54 -3.84 5.60 -1.54
CA GLU A 54 -3.85 5.11 -0.16
C GLU A 54 -4.89 5.96 0.57
N PRO A 55 -6.08 5.45 0.94
CA PRO A 55 -6.47 5.71 2.30
C PRO A 55 -5.30 5.15 3.10
N LEU A 56 -4.48 6.04 3.67
CA LEU A 56 -3.57 5.69 4.75
C LEU A 56 -4.24 4.58 5.56
N PRO A 57 -3.62 3.40 5.77
CA PRO A 57 -4.22 2.39 6.60
C PRO A 57 -4.50 3.05 7.95
N LYS A 58 -5.78 3.34 8.22
CA LYS A 58 -6.18 4.10 9.40
C LYS A 58 -5.88 3.34 10.69
N GLU A 59 -5.54 2.04 10.65
CA GLU A 59 -5.39 1.22 11.85
C GLU A 59 -4.36 0.08 11.70
N PHE A 60 -3.12 0.39 11.30
CA PHE A 60 -1.99 -0.26 11.98
C PHE A 60 -1.40 0.72 12.99
N ILE A 61 -2.28 1.26 13.84
CA ILE A 61 -1.87 1.69 15.18
C ILE A 61 -1.59 0.39 15.92
N LEU A 62 -0.41 -0.20 15.69
CA LEU A 62 0.16 -1.07 16.71
C LEU A 62 0.16 -0.22 18.00
N PRO A 63 -0.32 -0.73 19.15
CA PRO A 63 -0.04 -0.05 20.40
C PRO A 63 1.48 0.21 20.44
N PRO A 64 1.94 1.39 20.90
CA PRO A 64 3.37 1.67 20.96
C PRO A 64 4.06 0.47 21.59
N PRO A 65 5.17 -0.03 21.01
CA PRO A 65 5.86 -1.18 21.56
C PRO A 65 6.08 -0.92 23.05
N PRO A 66 5.78 -1.88 23.95
CA PRO A 66 5.97 -1.69 25.37
C PRO A 66 7.40 -1.17 25.59
N PRO A 67 7.58 -0.14 26.45
CA PRO A 67 8.90 0.41 26.67
C PRO A 67 9.87 -0.73 27.00
N PRO A 68 11.08 -0.74 26.42
CA PRO A 68 12.05 -1.78 26.74
C PRO A 68 12.20 -1.82 28.25
N LYS A 69 11.98 -2.99 28.86
CA LYS A 69 12.21 -3.16 30.30
C LYS A 69 13.65 -2.75 30.56
N TYR A 70 13.84 -1.70 31.36
CA TYR A 70 15.16 -1.21 31.71
C TYR A 70 15.95 -2.36 32.34
N ARG A 71 16.84 -2.96 31.56
CA ARG A 71 17.82 -3.90 32.06
C ARG A 71 19.00 -3.02 32.48
N PRO A 72 19.28 -2.87 33.78
CA PRO A 72 20.45 -2.11 34.18
C PRO A 72 21.67 -2.71 33.49
N PHE A 73 22.35 -1.88 32.71
CA PHE A 73 23.66 -2.21 32.16
C PHE A 73 24.59 -2.30 33.36
N ILE A 74 24.76 -3.50 33.90
CA ILE A 74 25.79 -3.76 34.89
C ILE A 74 27.14 -3.55 34.18
N SER A 75 27.74 -2.40 34.41
CA SER A 75 29.09 -2.09 33.98
C SER A 75 30.04 -3.05 34.68
N THR A 76 30.39 -4.15 34.03
CA THR A 76 31.32 -5.16 34.57
C THR A 76 32.76 -4.65 34.70
N THR A 77 33.04 -3.41 34.28
CA THR A 77 34.35 -2.76 34.46
C THR A 77 34.69 -2.45 35.92
N ALA A 78 33.72 -2.39 36.83
CA ALA A 78 34.01 -2.14 38.26
C ALA A 78 34.50 -3.39 39.03
N LYS A 79 34.24 -4.61 38.54
CA LYS A 79 34.67 -5.84 39.23
C LYS A 79 36.07 -6.34 38.84
N ILE A 80 36.73 -5.71 37.87
CA ILE A 80 38.07 -6.12 37.44
C ILE A 80 39.16 -5.50 38.33
N TYR A 81 38.88 -4.40 39.04
CA TYR A 81 39.85 -3.70 39.87
C TYR A 81 39.72 -3.94 41.40
N GLU A 82 39.02 -4.99 41.82
CA GLU A 82 38.84 -5.30 43.25
C GLU A 82 39.37 -6.69 43.65
N LYS A 83 40.27 -7.27 42.85
CA LYS A 83 40.98 -8.50 43.22
C LYS A 83 42.48 -8.34 43.03
N ASN A 84 43.08 -7.53 43.89
CA ASN A 84 44.39 -7.84 44.46
C ASN A 84 44.19 -8.86 45.57
#